data_AF-A0A7C8ZZT9-F1
#
_entry.id   AF-A0A7C8ZZT9-F1
#
_cell.length_a   1.000
_cell.length_b   1.000
_cell.length_c   1.000
_cell.angle_alpha   90.00
_cell.angle_beta   90.00
_cell.angle_gamma   90.00
#
_symmetry.space_group_name_H-M   'P 1'
#
loop_
_entity.id
_entity.type
_entity.pdbx_description
1 polymer ?
#
loop_
_entity_poly.entity_id
_entity_poly.type
_entity_poly.pdbx_seq_one_letter_code
_entity_poly.pdbx_strand_id
1 'polypeptide(L)'
;MRRAEVLRAYREVLKATRKSFAGDTQMLKASAVEVRSKFEENRSVNSDSDIQKLLEDAREASNFISTMIVQARLNDRGGYEVKVDKEHAGATLEIPSEEILKNSK
;
A
#
# COMPACT_ATOMS: atom_id res chain seq x y z
N MET A 1 12.40 24.04 -2.48
CA MET A 1 12.66 22.59 -2.68
C MET A 1 11.78 21.70 -1.79
N ARG A 2 11.77 21.86 -0.45
CA ARG A 2 11.01 20.99 0.48
C ARG A 2 9.55 20.72 0.15
N ARG A 3 8.75 21.76 -0.15
CA ARG A 3 7.32 21.57 -0.50
C ARG A 3 7.12 20.66 -1.71
N ALA A 4 8.01 20.72 -2.70
CA ALA A 4 7.92 19.87 -3.88
C ALA A 4 8.22 18.41 -3.55
N GLU A 5 9.18 18.14 -2.66
CA GLU A 5 9.51 16.79 -2.20
C GLU A 5 8.39 16.17 -1.37
N VAL A 6 7.80 16.93 -0.44
CA VAL A 6 6.64 16.48 0.35
C VAL A 6 5.46 16.15 -0.54
N LEU A 7 5.14 17.01 -1.52
CA LEU A 7 4.07 16.76 -2.48
C LEU A 7 4.36 15.56 -3.38
N ARG A 8 5.63 15.33 -3.71
CA ARG A 8 6.04 14.16 -4.49
C ARG A 8 5.84 12.87 -3.67
N ALA A 9 6.32 12.83 -2.43
CA ALA A 9 6.15 11.68 -1.54
C ALA A 9 4.67 11.37 -1.31
N TYR A 10 3.84 12.39 -1.06
CA TYR A 10 2.38 12.24 -0.94
C TYR A 10 1.76 11.57 -2.18
N ARG A 11 2.14 12.02 -3.38
CA ARG A 11 1.65 11.45 -4.64
C ARG A 11 2.15 10.03 -4.87
N GLU A 12 3.38 9.71 -4.46
CA GLU A 12 3.95 8.37 -4.58
C GLU A 12 3.16 7.36 -3.73
N VAL A 13 2.87 7.68 -2.46
CA VAL A 13 2.04 6.84 -1.58
C VAL A 13 0.63 6.65 -2.14
N LEU A 14 -0.01 7.73 -2.62
CA LEU A 14 -1.34 7.63 -3.25
C LEU A 14 -1.33 6.81 -4.55
N LYS A 15 -0.23 6.83 -5.29
CA LYS A 15 -0.08 6.02 -6.51
C LYS A 15 0.11 4.54 -6.15
N ALA A 16 0.90 4.24 -5.13
CA ALA A 16 1.10 2.88 -4.63
C ALA A 16 -0.22 2.27 -4.17
N THR A 17 -0.98 2.97 -3.32
CA THR A 17 -2.31 2.51 -2.86
C THR A 17 -3.29 2.24 -4.01
N ARG A 18 -3.33 3.12 -5.02
CA ARG A 18 -4.18 2.89 -6.21
C ARG A 18 -3.80 1.66 -7.01
N LYS A 19 -2.50 1.35 -7.08
CA LYS A 19 -2.01 0.18 -7.79
C LYS A 19 -2.35 -1.10 -7.02
N SER A 20 -2.06 -1.13 -5.72
CA SER A 20 -2.18 -2.34 -4.90
C SER A 20 -3.63 -2.69 -4.55
N PHE A 21 -4.51 -1.68 -4.36
CA PHE A 21 -5.93 -1.88 -4.05
C PHE A 21 -6.85 -1.74 -5.28
N ALA A 22 -6.31 -1.95 -6.49
CA ALA A 22 -7.10 -1.81 -7.70
C ALA A 22 -8.29 -2.78 -7.67
N GLY A 23 -9.51 -2.25 -7.71
CA GLY A 23 -10.76 -3.02 -7.65
C GLY A 23 -11.40 -3.10 -6.25
N ASP A 24 -10.68 -2.73 -5.19
CA ASP A 24 -11.25 -2.56 -3.85
C ASP A 24 -11.54 -1.08 -3.57
N THR A 25 -12.76 -0.66 -3.92
CA THR A 25 -13.17 0.74 -3.77
C THR A 25 -13.21 1.18 -2.30
N GLN A 26 -13.47 0.26 -1.37
CA GLN A 26 -13.51 0.58 0.06
C GLN A 26 -12.10 0.82 0.58
N MET A 27 -11.15 -0.08 0.29
CA MET A 27 -9.76 0.08 0.70
C MET A 27 -9.11 1.29 0.04
N LEU A 28 -9.43 1.60 -1.22
CA LEU A 28 -8.93 2.81 -1.89
C LEU A 28 -9.38 4.09 -1.16
N LYS A 29 -10.65 4.17 -0.74
CA LYS A 29 -11.18 5.33 -0.01
C LYS A 29 -10.58 5.44 1.39
N ALA A 30 -10.55 4.33 2.13
CA ALA A 30 -10.00 4.30 3.48
C ALA A 30 -8.51 4.67 3.48
N SER A 31 -7.72 4.07 2.58
CA SER A 31 -6.28 4.35 2.46
C SER A 31 -6.02 5.81 2.08
N ALA A 32 -6.81 6.38 1.16
CA ALA A 32 -6.66 7.79 0.78
C ALA A 32 -6.96 8.76 1.93
N VAL A 33 -7.93 8.44 2.78
CA VAL A 33 -8.25 9.22 3.99
C VAL A 33 -7.11 9.14 5.00
N GLU A 34 -6.60 7.94 5.28
CA GLU A 34 -5.50 7.72 6.23
C GLU A 34 -4.23 8.46 5.79
N VAL A 35 -3.85 8.32 4.51
CA VAL A 35 -2.68 9.02 3.94
C VAL A 35 -2.86 10.53 4.04
N ARG A 36 -4.07 11.06 3.82
CA ARG A 36 -4.31 12.50 4.02
C ARG A 36 -4.21 12.90 5.49
N SER A 37 -4.78 12.13 6.41
CA SER A 37 -4.72 12.41 7.86
C SER A 37 -3.28 12.52 8.33
N LYS A 38 -2.44 11.55 7.97
CA LYS A 38 -1.03 11.53 8.39
C LYS A 38 -0.21 12.72 7.87
N PHE A 39 -0.48 13.18 6.65
CA PHE A 39 0.19 14.37 6.12
C PHE A 39 -0.32 15.67 6.75
N GLU A 40 -1.60 15.76 7.11
CA GLU A 40 -2.14 16.92 7.84
C GLU A 40 -1.68 16.95 9.30
N GLU A 41 -1.62 15.81 9.99
CA GLU A 41 -1.09 15.66 11.36
C GLU A 41 0.34 16.21 11.47
N ASN A 42 1.16 16.00 10.43
CA ASN A 42 2.55 16.44 10.39
C ASN A 42 2.77 17.79 9.70
N ARG A 43 1.69 18.51 9.32
CA ARG A 43 1.78 19.74 8.54
C ARG A 43 2.52 20.89 9.26
N SER A 44 2.49 20.89 10.58
CA SER A 44 3.15 21.91 11.42
C SER A 44 4.60 21.58 11.78
N VAL A 45 5.14 20.45 11.31
CA VAL A 45 6.54 20.08 11.55
C VAL A 45 7.45 21.02 10.74
N ASN A 46 8.31 21.75 11.45
CA ASN A 46 9.25 22.72 10.85
C ASN A 46 10.72 22.34 11.02
N SER A 47 11.00 21.26 11.74
CA SER A 47 12.34 20.75 11.97
C SER A 47 12.84 19.98 10.75
N ASP A 48 14.02 20.34 10.26
CA ASP A 48 14.62 19.77 9.06
C ASP A 48 14.86 18.26 9.18
N SER A 49 15.33 17.82 10.35
CA SER A 49 15.59 16.41 10.62
C SER A 49 14.29 15.60 10.64
N ASP A 50 13.22 16.18 11.16
CA ASP A 50 11.95 15.49 11.33
C ASP A 50 11.20 15.41 9.99
N ILE A 51 11.27 16.47 9.18
CA ILE A 51 10.76 16.44 7.80
C ILE A 51 11.49 15.35 7.00
N GLN A 52 12.82 15.24 7.13
CA GLN A 52 13.60 14.24 6.40
C GLN A 52 13.20 12.82 6.79
N LYS A 53 13.04 12.55 8.09
CA LYS A 53 12.55 11.25 8.59
C LYS A 53 11.16 10.92 8.05
N LEU A 54 10.23 11.86 8.13
CA LEU A 54 8.86 11.66 7.62
C LEU A 54 8.83 11.41 6.10
N LEU A 55 9.75 12.02 5.35
CA LEU A 55 9.90 11.75 3.91
C LEU A 55 10.46 10.34 3.65
N GLU A 56 11.37 9.86 4.48
CA GLU A 56 11.89 8.49 4.42
C GLU A 56 10.79 7.48 4.75
N ASP A 57 10.04 7.70 5.83
CA ASP A 57 8.89 6.88 6.21
C ASP A 57 7.85 6.81 5.08
N ALA A 58 7.55 7.94 4.43
CA ALA A 58 6.61 7.98 3.31
C ALA A 58 7.12 7.17 2.09
N ARG A 59 8.43 7.20 1.83
CA ARG A 59 9.04 6.40 0.75
C ARG A 59 8.99 4.91 1.07
N GLU A 60 9.30 4.53 2.31
CA GLU A 60 9.23 3.16 2.77
C GLU A 60 7.78 2.64 2.70
N ALA A 61 6.81 3.42 3.16
CA ALA A 61 5.40 3.08 3.04
C ALA A 61 4.96 2.89 1.58
N SER A 62 5.38 3.77 0.67
CA SER A 62 5.11 3.63 -0.76
C SER A 62 5.68 2.32 -1.32
N ASN A 63 6.94 2.01 -0.99
CA ASN A 63 7.59 0.78 -1.42
C ASN A 63 6.85 -0.44 -0.88
N PHE A 64 6.61 -0.48 0.43
CA PHE A 64 5.89 -1.55 1.11
C PHE A 64 4.51 -1.81 0.49
N ILE A 65 3.71 -0.77 0.27
CA ILE A 65 2.39 -0.90 -0.36
C ILE A 65 2.52 -1.48 -1.77
N SER A 66 3.51 -1.04 -2.54
CA SER A 66 3.69 -1.49 -3.92
C SER A 66 4.26 -2.91 -4.07
N THR A 67 4.98 -3.41 -3.07
CA THR A 67 5.70 -4.70 -3.16
C THR A 67 5.13 -5.79 -2.27
N MET A 68 4.49 -5.44 -1.15
CA MET A 68 4.03 -6.41 -0.15
C MET A 68 2.53 -6.64 -0.18
N ILE A 69 1.76 -5.70 -0.74
CA ILE A 69 0.30 -5.83 -0.81
C ILE A 69 -0.07 -6.45 -2.14
N VAL A 70 -0.43 -7.74 -2.08
CA VAL A 70 -0.93 -8.48 -3.24
C VAL A 70 -2.42 -8.71 -3.07
N GLN A 71 -3.22 -8.21 -4.02
CA GLN A 71 -4.67 -8.37 -3.98
C GLN A 71 -5.11 -9.62 -4.74
N ALA A 72 -5.72 -10.56 -4.01
CA ALA A 72 -6.43 -11.68 -4.61
C ALA A 72 -7.79 -11.20 -5.17
N ARG A 73 -8.10 -11.57 -6.42
CA ARG A 73 -9.40 -11.27 -7.05
C ARG A 73 -10.18 -12.56 -7.23
N LEU A 74 -11.46 -12.55 -6.84
CA LEU A 74 -12.36 -13.67 -7.12
C LEU A 74 -12.57 -13.78 -8.63
N ASN A 75 -12.34 -14.97 -9.17
CA ASN A 75 -12.58 -15.29 -10.58
C ASN A 75 -14.00 -15.84 -10.78
N ASP A 76 -14.47 -15.84 -12.03
CA ASP A 76 -15.81 -16.29 -12.41
C ASP A 76 -16.06 -17.80 -12.14
N ARG A 77 -15.01 -18.55 -11.78
CA ARG A 77 -15.05 -19.97 -11.45
C ARG A 77 -15.15 -20.23 -9.94
N GLY A 78 -15.22 -19.17 -9.12
CA GLY A 78 -15.35 -19.26 -7.66
C GLY A 78 -14.03 -19.42 -6.89
N GLY A 79 -12.89 -19.35 -7.57
CA GLY A 79 -11.54 -19.33 -6.96
C GLY A 79 -10.95 -17.93 -6.88
N TYR A 80 -9.93 -17.74 -6.04
CA TYR A 80 -9.21 -16.47 -5.96
C TYR A 80 -7.94 -16.51 -6.82
N GLU A 81 -7.81 -15.58 -7.77
CA GLU A 81 -6.63 -15.39 -8.59
C GLU A 81 -5.80 -14.22 -8.10
N VAL A 82 -4.50 -14.47 -7.92
CA VAL A 82 -3.52 -13.46 -7.55
C VAL A 82 -2.69 -13.13 -8.78
N LYS A 83 -2.81 -11.90 -9.30
CA LYS A 83 -1.91 -11.42 -10.36
C LYS A 83 -0.62 -10.89 -9.74
N VAL A 84 0.38 -11.76 -9.68
CA VAL A 84 1.74 -11.41 -9.27
C VAL A 84 2.41 -10.64 -10.43
N ASP A 85 2.38 -9.31 -10.39
CA ASP A 85 3.12 -8.47 -11.35
C ASP A 85 4.65 -8.66 -11.18
N LYS A 86 5.45 -8.32 -12.20
CA LYS A 86 6.94 -8.48 -12.19
C LYS A 86 7.63 -7.90 -10.95
N GLU A 87 7.05 -6.91 -10.30
CA GLU A 87 7.55 -6.28 -9.07
C GLU A 87 7.47 -7.19 -7.82
N HIS A 88 6.73 -8.30 -7.91
CA HIS A 88 6.53 -9.30 -6.85
C HIS A 88 7.21 -10.64 -7.16
N ALA A 89 7.97 -10.72 -8.26
CA ALA A 89 8.54 -11.97 -8.78
C ALA A 89 9.62 -12.61 -7.88
N GLY A 90 9.95 -12.01 -6.74
CA GLY A 90 10.87 -12.55 -5.73
C GLY A 90 10.24 -12.81 -4.35
N ALA A 91 8.95 -12.50 -4.15
CA ALA A 91 8.25 -12.78 -2.91
C ALA A 91 7.50 -14.10 -3.05
N THR A 92 8.04 -15.16 -2.45
CA THR A 92 7.37 -16.47 -2.40
C THR A 92 6.06 -16.32 -1.63
N LEU A 93 4.94 -16.31 -2.34
CA LEU A 93 3.61 -16.38 -1.74
C LEU A 93 3.35 -17.85 -1.40
N GLU A 94 3.66 -18.27 -0.17
CA GLU A 94 3.13 -19.52 0.35
C GLU A 94 1.63 -19.34 0.55
N ILE A 95 0.84 -19.77 -0.44
CA ILE A 95 -0.60 -19.91 -0.31
C ILE A 95 -0.81 -21.11 0.62
N PRO A 96 -1.36 -20.94 1.84
CA PRO A 96 -1.70 -22.09 2.66
C PRO A 96 -2.78 -22.87 1.92
N SER A 97 -2.45 -24.12 1.56
CA SER A 97 -3.37 -25.04 0.89
C SER A 97 -4.70 -25.10 1.65
N GLU A 98 -5.80 -25.30 0.91
CA GLU A 98 -7.21 -25.28 1.38
C GLU A 98 -7.53 -26.15 2.62
N GLU A 99 -6.60 -26.98 3.10
CA GLU A 99 -6.75 -27.79 4.31
C GLU A 99 -6.93 -26.97 5.60
N ILE A 100 -6.38 -25.75 5.69
CA ILE A 100 -6.52 -24.93 6.91
C ILE A 100 -7.93 -24.31 7.02
N LEU A 101 -8.60 -24.04 5.90
CA LEU A 101 -9.92 -23.40 5.88
C LEU A 101 -11.07 -24.34 6.30
N LYS A 102 -10.87 -25.67 6.26
CA LYS A 102 -11.88 -26.64 6.68
C LYS A 102 -11.98 -26.85 8.20
N ASN A 103 -11.02 -26.34 8.98
CA ASN A 103 -10.94 -26.60 10.42
C ASN A 103 -11.44 -25.43 11.30
N SER A 104 -11.99 -24.36 10.72
CA SER A 104 -12.74 -23.35 11.48
C SER A 104 -14.23 -23.64 11.37
N LYS A 105 -14.70 -24.61 12.17
CA LYS A 105 -16.11 -24.76 12.55
C LYS A 105 -16.29 -24.30 13.98
#